data_AF-A0A086T105-F1
#
_entry.id   AF-A0A086T105-F1
#
_cell.length_a   1.000
_cell.length_b   1.000
_cell.length_c   1.000
_cell.angle_alpha   90.00
_cell.angle_beta   90.00
_cell.angle_gamma   90.00
#
_symmetry.space_group_name_H-M   'P 1'
#
loop_
_entity.id
_entity.type
_entity.pdbx_description
1 polymer ?
#
loop_
_entity_poly.entity_id
_entity_poly.type
_entity_poly.pdbx_seq_one_letter_code
_entity_poly.pdbx_strand_id
1 'polypeptide(L)'
;MKRWLLPRYQGPKLAPFPFKDPVNPALTISGYLGGGLHSHVFEAELDGKKYALKLFKFFDPWATPFKAQLKLGLITLEEVASVCDPFNCECRAYGRLKEVGREDLAIECHGYICLSPEQGAELADRGYDDWCRRDRHVRKPIMGIVKELLDPRRPHFTPKHYDRMRKDVTDRNALGIVVLDIRAENYIDGRLVDLSKAYVSPHPALDWDSTIVPRDMVQEFCTRDQLCFDEMMTDWNEARPRSCSGAFYDWKQGARNVARLSRTGSGHGPINKRQ
;
A
#
# COMPACT_ATOMS: atom_id res chain seq x y z
N MET A 1 19.73 -12.78 14.87
CA MET A 1 18.28 -12.47 14.84
C MET A 1 17.54 -13.48 13.96
N LYS A 2 16.45 -14.13 14.42
CA LYS A 2 15.65 -15.03 13.55
C LYS A 2 15.03 -14.22 12.40
N ARG A 3 15.29 -14.61 11.15
CA ARG A 3 14.73 -13.99 9.93
C ARG A 3 13.28 -14.40 9.78
N TRP A 4 12.36 -13.72 10.46
CA TRP A 4 10.94 -13.97 10.29
C TRP A 4 10.43 -13.32 9.00
N LEU A 5 9.52 -13.97 8.31
CA LEU A 5 8.76 -13.32 7.24
C LEU A 5 7.51 -12.68 7.85
N LEU A 6 7.20 -11.44 7.49
CA LEU A 6 6.04 -10.71 7.99
C LEU A 6 5.04 -10.37 6.87
N PRO A 7 3.73 -10.34 7.16
CA PRO A 7 3.09 -10.62 8.44
C PRO A 7 2.99 -12.12 8.77
N ARG A 8 2.58 -12.45 10.00
CA ARG A 8 2.35 -13.83 10.45
C ARG A 8 1.03 -14.45 9.97
N TYR A 9 0.32 -13.75 9.08
CA TYR A 9 -0.91 -14.19 8.44
C TYR A 9 -0.64 -14.95 7.14
N GLN A 10 -1.63 -15.70 6.65
CA GLN A 10 -1.50 -16.44 5.40
C GLN A 10 -1.28 -15.52 4.18
N GLY A 11 -0.60 -16.04 3.18
CA GLY A 11 -0.29 -15.33 1.94
C GLY A 11 1.07 -14.62 1.95
N PRO A 12 1.23 -13.57 1.12
CA PRO A 12 2.54 -13.01 0.80
C PRO A 12 3.21 -12.36 2.00
N LYS A 13 4.54 -12.44 2.02
CA LYS A 13 5.35 -11.96 3.14
C LYS A 13 6.60 -11.22 2.67
N LEU A 14 7.01 -10.24 3.46
CA LEU A 14 8.24 -9.49 3.28
C LEU A 14 9.33 -10.02 4.21
N ALA A 15 10.55 -10.16 3.66
CA ALA A 15 11.75 -10.52 4.41
C ALA A 15 12.32 -9.30 5.16
N PRO A 16 13.09 -9.52 6.25
CA PRO A 16 13.80 -8.43 6.90
C PRO A 16 14.87 -7.85 5.97
N PHE A 17 15.23 -6.59 6.17
CA PHE A 17 16.36 -5.98 5.49
C PHE A 17 17.65 -6.78 5.79
N PRO A 18 18.43 -7.14 4.76
CA PRO A 18 19.59 -8.01 4.90
C PRO A 18 20.83 -7.23 5.35
N PHE A 19 20.88 -6.80 6.62
CA PHE A 19 22.06 -6.15 7.19
C PHE A 19 23.33 -7.02 7.03
N LYS A 20 24.47 -6.39 6.75
CA LYS A 20 25.79 -7.03 6.71
C LYS A 20 26.15 -7.65 8.06
N ASP A 21 25.91 -6.92 9.15
CA ASP A 21 25.96 -7.43 10.53
C ASP A 21 24.55 -7.40 11.17
N PRO A 22 23.83 -8.53 11.20
CA PRO A 22 22.52 -8.61 11.84
C PRO A 22 22.55 -8.52 13.37
N VAL A 23 23.73 -8.56 14.01
CA VAL A 23 23.88 -8.39 15.46
C VAL A 23 24.03 -6.92 15.81
N ASN A 24 24.84 -6.19 15.03
CA ASN A 24 25.06 -4.75 15.19
C ASN A 24 24.70 -4.02 13.88
N PRO A 25 23.40 -3.82 13.59
CA PRO A 25 22.98 -3.20 12.34
C PRO A 25 23.48 -1.75 12.27
N ALA A 26 24.24 -1.44 11.23
CA ALA A 26 24.64 -0.07 10.93
C ALA A 26 23.44 0.69 10.34
N LEU A 27 22.74 1.45 11.18
CA LEU A 27 21.59 2.28 10.81
C LEU A 27 21.77 3.68 11.37
N THR A 28 21.72 4.68 10.49
CA THR A 28 21.68 6.10 10.87
C THR A 28 20.45 6.74 10.23
N ILE A 29 19.58 7.31 11.06
CA ILE A 29 18.37 8.01 10.61
C ILE A 29 18.66 9.50 10.55
N SER A 30 18.44 10.13 9.40
CA SER A 30 18.88 11.51 9.13
C SER A 30 17.70 12.42 8.78
N GLY A 31 17.59 12.91 7.55
CA GLY A 31 16.59 13.90 7.14
C GLY A 31 15.16 13.39 7.18
N TYR A 32 14.20 14.25 7.52
CA TYR A 32 12.77 13.94 7.41
C TYR A 32 12.28 14.23 5.99
N LEU A 33 11.67 13.23 5.34
CA LEU A 33 11.18 13.31 3.96
C LEU A 33 9.68 13.57 3.89
N GLY A 34 8.94 13.34 4.98
CA GLY A 34 7.50 13.57 5.06
C GLY A 34 6.81 12.56 5.97
N GLY A 35 5.52 12.75 6.17
CA GLY A 35 4.74 11.90 7.06
C GLY A 35 3.26 12.18 6.94
N GLY A 36 2.46 11.33 7.57
CA GLY A 36 1.02 11.42 7.50
C GLY A 36 0.34 10.53 8.52
N LEU A 37 -0.87 10.07 8.17
CA LEU A 37 -1.71 9.28 9.06
C LEU A 37 -1.05 7.97 9.54
N HIS A 38 -0.32 7.29 8.65
CA HIS A 38 0.20 5.93 8.94
C HIS A 38 1.66 5.90 9.37
N SER A 39 2.45 6.93 9.08
CA SER A 39 3.91 6.81 9.14
C SER A 39 4.63 8.14 9.07
N HIS A 40 5.91 8.09 9.45
CA HIS A 40 6.94 9.07 9.13
C HIS A 40 7.96 8.45 8.18
N VAL A 41 8.49 9.25 7.26
CA VAL A 41 9.49 8.83 6.27
C VAL A 41 10.76 9.65 6.48
N PHE A 42 11.89 8.96 6.57
CA PHE A 42 13.20 9.56 6.78
C PHE A 42 14.16 9.11 5.68
N GLU A 43 15.14 9.95 5.36
CA GLU A 43 16.38 9.52 4.76
C GLU A 43 17.18 8.75 5.83
N ALA A 44 17.65 7.56 5.49
CA ALA A 44 18.47 6.76 6.38
C ALA A 44 19.65 6.15 5.61
N GLU A 45 20.77 5.98 6.32
CA GLU A 45 21.91 5.22 5.83
C GLU A 45 21.91 3.84 6.50
N LEU A 46 21.91 2.79 5.68
CA LEU A 46 22.00 1.40 6.12
C LEU A 46 23.21 0.74 5.42
N ASP A 47 24.15 0.23 6.21
CA ASP A 47 25.39 -0.41 5.71
C ASP A 47 26.19 0.43 4.70
N GLY A 48 26.16 1.76 4.86
CA GLY A 48 26.85 2.73 3.99
C GLY A 48 26.09 3.15 2.73
N LYS A 49 24.82 2.75 2.58
CA LYS A 49 23.96 3.14 1.45
C LYS A 49 22.73 3.90 1.93
N LYS A 50 22.33 4.93 1.17
CA LYS A 50 21.16 5.76 1.47
C LYS A 50 19.86 5.13 0.97
N TYR A 51 18.81 5.28 1.78
CA TYR A 51 17.47 4.75 1.56
C TYR A 51 16.40 5.71 2.07
N ALA A 52 15.16 5.50 1.62
CA ALA A 52 13.98 6.02 2.29
C ALA A 52 13.52 4.99 3.32
N LEU A 53 13.46 5.38 4.59
CA LEU A 53 12.99 4.58 5.72
C LEU A 53 11.61 5.07 6.16
N LYS A 54 10.57 4.29 5.88
CA LYS A 54 9.20 4.55 6.32
C LYS A 54 8.94 3.84 7.64
N LEU A 55 8.76 4.60 8.72
CA LEU A 55 8.46 4.13 10.08
C LEU A 55 6.97 4.28 10.38
N PHE A 56 6.34 3.20 10.84
CA PHE A 56 4.89 3.14 10.97
C PHE A 56 4.40 3.51 12.37
N LYS A 57 3.32 4.27 12.42
CA LYS A 57 2.55 4.54 13.63
C LYS A 57 1.79 3.28 14.06
N PHE A 58 1.53 3.15 15.36
CA PHE A 58 0.77 2.03 15.89
C PHE A 58 -0.69 2.09 15.45
N PHE A 59 -1.14 0.98 14.90
CA PHE A 59 -2.48 0.83 14.39
C PHE A 59 -3.54 0.65 15.50
N ASP A 60 -4.74 1.18 15.24
CA ASP A 60 -5.93 0.87 16.02
C ASP A 60 -6.94 0.07 15.19
N PRO A 61 -7.12 -1.24 15.47
CA PRO A 61 -8.08 -2.08 14.73
C PRO A 61 -9.51 -1.56 14.77
N TRP A 62 -9.87 -0.75 15.76
CA TRP A 62 -11.21 -0.16 15.89
C TRP A 62 -11.46 1.04 14.97
N ALA A 63 -10.43 1.58 14.32
CA ALA A 63 -10.52 2.64 13.33
C ALA A 63 -10.68 2.11 11.89
N THR A 64 -10.97 0.81 11.73
CA THR A 64 -11.04 0.15 10.42
C THR A 64 -12.45 0.11 9.84
N PRO A 65 -12.58 -0.13 8.52
CA PRO A 65 -13.87 -0.47 7.90
C PRO A 65 -14.52 -1.73 8.48
N PHE A 66 -13.74 -2.60 9.13
CA PHE A 66 -14.21 -3.85 9.75
C PHE A 66 -14.77 -3.68 11.16
N LYS A 67 -14.96 -2.45 11.65
CA LYS A 67 -15.45 -2.19 13.02
C LYS A 67 -16.77 -2.89 13.34
N ALA A 68 -17.69 -2.98 12.38
CA ALA A 68 -18.97 -3.66 12.57
C ALA A 68 -18.77 -5.18 12.71
N GLN A 69 -17.96 -5.78 11.84
CA GLN A 69 -17.63 -7.19 11.84
C GLN A 69 -16.87 -7.60 13.11
N LEU A 70 -15.95 -6.76 13.58
CA LEU A 70 -15.28 -6.91 14.87
C LEU A 70 -16.29 -6.96 16.03
N LYS A 71 -17.27 -6.04 16.06
CA LYS A 71 -18.31 -6.01 17.10
C LYS A 71 -19.21 -7.25 17.07
N LEU A 72 -19.46 -7.80 15.87
CA LEU A 72 -20.24 -9.01 15.68
C LEU A 72 -19.45 -10.30 15.92
N GLY A 73 -18.14 -10.21 16.16
CA GLY A 73 -17.28 -11.38 16.35
C GLY A 73 -17.04 -12.20 15.08
N LEU A 74 -17.31 -11.64 13.90
CA LEU A 74 -17.10 -12.30 12.59
C LEU A 74 -15.62 -12.32 12.18
N ILE A 75 -14.82 -11.46 12.78
CA ILE A 75 -13.38 -11.36 12.59
C ILE A 75 -12.74 -10.95 13.91
N THR A 76 -11.54 -11.44 14.19
CA THR A 76 -10.80 -11.12 15.42
C THR A 76 -9.96 -9.85 15.25
N LEU A 77 -9.53 -9.25 16.38
CA LEU A 77 -8.61 -8.11 16.37
C LEU A 77 -7.25 -8.46 15.72
N GLU A 78 -6.79 -9.70 15.89
CA GLU A 78 -5.53 -10.18 15.32
C GLU A 78 -5.63 -10.33 13.79
N GLU A 79 -6.75 -10.86 13.30
CA GLU A 79 -6.99 -10.95 11.85
C GLU A 79 -7.10 -9.57 11.22
N VAL A 80 -7.84 -8.64 11.83
CA VAL A 80 -7.92 -7.25 11.34
C VAL A 80 -6.54 -6.60 11.35
N ALA A 81 -5.77 -6.72 12.43
CA ALA A 81 -4.40 -6.19 12.47
C ALA A 81 -3.52 -6.84 11.39
N SER A 82 -3.70 -8.14 11.12
CA SER A 82 -2.91 -8.84 10.12
C SER A 82 -3.12 -8.36 8.68
N VAL A 83 -4.32 -7.85 8.37
CA VAL A 83 -4.71 -7.50 7.00
C VAL A 83 -4.98 -6.02 6.77
N CYS A 84 -5.18 -5.23 7.84
CA CYS A 84 -5.48 -3.80 7.79
C CYS A 84 -4.44 -2.92 8.50
N ASP A 85 -3.51 -3.47 9.28
CA ASP A 85 -2.43 -2.67 9.86
C ASP A 85 -1.56 -2.12 8.71
N PRO A 86 -1.30 -0.80 8.65
CA PRO A 86 -0.61 -0.20 7.51
C PRO A 86 0.79 -0.78 7.22
N PHE A 87 1.53 -1.20 8.25
CA PHE A 87 2.81 -1.88 8.07
C PHE A 87 2.60 -3.28 7.47
N ASN A 88 1.60 -4.03 7.95
CA ASN A 88 1.29 -5.35 7.41
C ASN A 88 0.76 -5.27 5.96
N CYS A 89 -0.12 -4.31 5.64
CA CYS A 89 -0.60 -4.06 4.28
C CYS A 89 0.58 -3.90 3.31
N GLU A 90 1.52 -3.03 3.67
CA GLU A 90 2.67 -2.73 2.83
C GLU A 90 3.64 -3.92 2.73
N CYS A 91 3.85 -4.66 3.82
CA CYS A 91 4.61 -5.92 3.79
C CYS A 91 3.99 -6.96 2.85
N ARG A 92 2.66 -7.13 2.88
CA ARG A 92 1.97 -8.09 2.01
C ARG A 92 2.06 -7.68 0.54
N ALA A 93 1.93 -6.39 0.26
CA ALA A 93 1.99 -5.88 -1.10
C ALA A 93 3.38 -6.11 -1.70
N TYR A 94 4.45 -5.67 -1.02
CA TYR A 94 5.82 -5.95 -1.48
C TYR A 94 6.16 -7.43 -1.48
N GLY A 95 5.64 -8.19 -0.52
CA GLY A 95 5.75 -9.64 -0.50
C GLY A 95 5.21 -10.28 -1.77
N ARG A 96 4.01 -9.86 -2.22
CA ARG A 96 3.39 -10.37 -3.46
C ARG A 96 4.21 -9.96 -4.68
N LEU A 97 4.67 -8.71 -4.75
CA LEU A 97 5.48 -8.24 -5.88
C LEU A 97 6.79 -9.03 -6.01
N LYS A 98 7.47 -9.32 -4.89
CA LYS A 98 8.67 -10.17 -4.84
C LYS A 98 8.38 -11.61 -5.22
N GLU A 99 7.31 -12.19 -4.66
CA GLU A 99 6.89 -13.57 -4.91
C GLU A 99 6.66 -13.85 -6.41
N VAL A 100 6.11 -12.89 -7.14
CA VAL A 100 5.80 -13.03 -8.58
C VAL A 100 6.80 -12.36 -9.51
N GLY A 101 7.89 -11.79 -8.98
CA GLY A 101 8.91 -11.11 -9.78
C GLY A 101 8.43 -9.86 -10.53
N ARG A 102 7.46 -9.13 -9.97
CA ARG A 102 6.87 -7.89 -10.54
C ARG A 102 7.14 -6.65 -9.70
N GLU A 103 8.35 -6.55 -9.16
CA GLU A 103 8.78 -5.41 -8.35
C GLU A 103 8.80 -4.09 -9.14
N ASP A 104 8.73 -4.14 -10.48
CA ASP A 104 8.57 -3.00 -11.37
C ASP A 104 7.28 -2.19 -11.13
N LEU A 105 6.26 -2.79 -10.52
CA LEU A 105 4.95 -2.17 -10.28
C LEU A 105 4.92 -1.19 -9.09
N ALA A 106 6.04 -1.03 -8.38
CA ALA A 106 6.22 -0.09 -7.28
C ALA A 106 7.69 0.37 -7.18
N ILE A 107 8.01 1.20 -6.19
CA ILE A 107 9.40 1.48 -5.85
C ILE A 107 10.09 0.26 -5.24
N GLU A 108 11.41 0.17 -5.38
CA GLU A 108 12.13 -0.99 -4.85
C GLU A 108 12.02 -1.01 -3.31
N CYS A 109 11.75 -2.20 -2.77
CA CYS A 109 11.66 -2.47 -1.35
C CYS A 109 12.73 -3.48 -0.95
N HIS A 110 13.54 -3.12 0.03
CA HIS A 110 14.70 -3.92 0.46
C HIS A 110 14.39 -4.79 1.69
N GLY A 111 13.21 -4.63 2.29
CA GLY A 111 12.78 -5.41 3.45
C GLY A 111 12.35 -4.53 4.62
N TYR A 112 11.92 -5.19 5.69
CA TYR A 112 11.50 -4.51 6.91
C TYR A 112 12.62 -4.43 7.96
N ILE A 113 12.53 -3.46 8.85
CA ILE A 113 13.37 -3.34 10.05
C ILE A 113 12.51 -3.11 11.30
N CYS A 114 13.10 -3.31 12.47
CA CYS A 114 12.52 -2.96 13.76
C CYS A 114 13.50 -2.03 14.47
N LEU A 115 13.04 -0.88 14.97
CA LEU A 115 13.89 0.00 15.76
C LEU A 115 14.13 -0.57 17.16
N SER A 116 15.34 -0.38 17.68
CA SER A 116 15.63 -0.60 19.09
C SER A 116 14.94 0.46 19.97
N PRO A 117 14.76 0.21 21.28
CA PRO A 117 14.26 1.22 22.20
C PRO A 117 15.07 2.51 22.18
N GLU A 118 16.39 2.40 22.05
CA GLU A 118 17.33 3.54 22.02
C GLU A 118 17.12 4.37 20.75
N GLN A 119 16.97 3.73 19.59
CA GLN A 119 16.65 4.41 18.33
C GLN A 119 15.27 5.09 18.39
N GLY A 120 14.30 4.47 19.06
CA GLY A 120 12.99 5.07 19.30
C GLY A 120 13.07 6.31 20.21
N ALA A 121 13.91 6.26 21.24
CA ALA A 121 14.16 7.40 22.14
C ALA A 121 14.87 8.54 21.40
N GLU A 122 15.87 8.25 20.57
CA GLU A 122 16.55 9.26 19.75
C GLU A 122 15.57 10.00 18.83
N LEU A 123 14.63 9.29 18.20
CA LEU A 123 13.59 9.92 17.39
C LEU A 123 12.65 10.79 18.22
N ALA A 124 12.30 10.37 19.43
CA ALA A 124 11.48 11.16 20.34
C ALA A 124 12.21 12.45 20.77
N ASP A 125 13.50 12.37 21.10
CA ASP A 125 14.35 13.53 21.44
C ASP A 125 14.44 14.54 20.28
N ARG A 126 14.30 14.05 19.05
CA ARG A 126 14.23 14.86 17.82
C ARG A 126 12.84 15.40 17.50
N GLY A 127 11.84 15.15 18.35
CA GLY A 127 10.47 15.63 18.21
C GLY A 127 9.53 14.71 17.41
N TYR A 128 9.91 13.45 17.18
CA TYR A 128 9.09 12.44 16.51
C TYR A 128 8.60 11.40 17.52
N ASP A 129 7.59 11.76 18.32
CA ASP A 129 7.01 10.92 19.38
C ASP A 129 5.52 10.55 19.15
N ASP A 130 4.89 11.11 18.11
CA ASP A 130 3.48 10.92 17.73
C ASP A 130 3.21 9.57 17.03
N TRP A 131 3.72 8.48 17.61
CA TRP A 131 3.59 7.14 17.06
C TRP A 131 2.21 6.50 17.26
N CYS A 132 1.22 7.22 17.79
CA CYS A 132 -0.08 6.65 18.22
C CYS A 132 0.08 5.47 19.21
N ARG A 133 1.17 5.47 19.98
CA ARG A 133 1.46 4.44 20.97
C ARG A 133 0.40 4.48 22.09
N ARG A 134 -0.07 3.31 22.50
CA ARG A 134 -1.03 3.10 23.61
C ARG A 134 -0.43 2.09 24.59
N ASP A 135 -1.05 1.88 25.74
CA ASP A 135 -0.54 0.96 26.78
C ASP A 135 -0.23 -0.44 26.24
N ARG A 136 -1.13 -0.98 25.40
CA ARG A 136 -0.95 -2.28 24.71
C ARG A 136 0.24 -2.34 23.73
N HIS A 137 0.86 -1.21 23.42
CA HIS A 137 1.98 -1.06 22.50
C HIS A 137 3.30 -0.77 23.21
N VAL A 138 3.33 -0.54 24.53
CA VAL A 138 4.53 -0.08 25.26
C VAL A 138 5.78 -0.93 24.95
N ARG A 139 5.61 -2.25 24.83
CA ARG A 139 6.72 -3.19 24.55
C ARG A 139 6.93 -3.51 23.07
N LYS A 140 6.18 -2.90 22.16
CA LYS A 140 6.29 -3.15 20.73
C LYS A 140 7.31 -2.19 20.10
N PRO A 141 8.23 -2.68 19.24
CA PRO A 141 9.15 -1.81 18.52
C PRO A 141 8.40 -0.97 17.47
N ILE A 142 9.00 0.14 17.06
CA ILE A 142 8.56 0.87 15.87
C ILE A 142 9.02 0.06 14.65
N MET A 143 8.08 -0.28 13.78
CA MET A 143 8.34 -1.07 12.58
C MET A 143 8.65 -0.15 11.41
N GLY A 144 9.59 -0.57 10.56
CA GLY A 144 10.01 0.21 9.39
C GLY A 144 10.09 -0.63 8.11
N ILE A 145 9.94 0.02 6.96
CA ILE A 145 10.22 -0.57 5.65
C ILE A 145 11.27 0.29 4.94
N VAL A 146 12.32 -0.38 4.46
CA VAL A 146 13.45 0.23 3.75
C VAL A 146 13.17 0.18 2.25
N LYS A 147 13.21 1.35 1.61
CA LYS A 147 12.89 1.51 0.20
C LYS A 147 13.98 2.30 -0.52
N GLU A 148 13.97 2.20 -1.85
CA GLU A 148 14.73 3.09 -2.71
C GLU A 148 14.48 4.56 -2.34
N LEU A 149 15.56 5.33 -2.23
CA LEU A 149 15.48 6.77 -2.04
C LEU A 149 15.34 7.44 -3.41
N LEU A 150 14.17 8.03 -3.67
CA LEU A 150 13.92 8.84 -4.87
C LEU A 150 14.19 10.32 -4.58
N ASP A 151 14.58 11.07 -5.62
CA ASP A 151 14.72 12.53 -5.51
C ASP A 151 13.33 13.19 -5.36
N PRO A 152 13.02 13.81 -4.21
CA PRO A 152 11.71 14.40 -3.96
C PRO A 152 11.41 15.61 -4.85
N ARG A 153 12.40 16.15 -5.57
CA ARG A 153 12.22 17.23 -6.55
C ARG A 153 11.62 16.73 -7.86
N ARG A 154 11.57 15.41 -8.09
CA ARG A 154 10.89 14.85 -9.26
C ARG A 154 9.38 15.08 -9.13
N PRO A 155 8.68 15.41 -10.24
CA PRO A 155 7.24 15.52 -10.20
C PRO A 155 6.61 14.16 -9.86
N HIS A 156 5.39 14.18 -9.30
CA HIS A 156 4.63 12.97 -9.04
C HIS A 156 4.54 12.07 -10.26
N PHE A 157 4.20 12.68 -11.41
CA PHE A 157 4.24 12.06 -12.71
C PHE A 157 4.18 13.14 -13.81
N THR A 158 4.35 12.71 -15.07
CA THR A 158 4.20 13.55 -16.25
C THR A 158 3.38 12.79 -17.31
N PRO A 159 2.88 13.45 -18.37
CA PRO A 159 2.05 12.79 -19.38
C PRO A 159 2.63 11.53 -20.01
N LYS A 160 3.96 11.45 -20.12
CA LYS A 160 4.65 10.26 -20.65
C LYS A 160 4.45 9.00 -19.78
N HIS A 161 3.95 9.14 -18.55
CA HIS A 161 3.75 8.01 -17.63
C HIS A 161 2.34 7.42 -17.68
N TYR A 162 1.36 8.08 -18.31
CA TYR A 162 -0.06 7.73 -18.16
C TYR A 162 -0.39 6.31 -18.57
N ASP A 163 0.00 5.91 -19.77
CA ASP A 163 -0.31 4.59 -20.30
C ASP A 163 0.32 3.49 -19.43
N ARG A 164 1.56 3.72 -18.99
CA ARG A 164 2.25 2.83 -18.05
C ARG A 164 1.50 2.76 -16.72
N MET A 165 1.22 3.89 -16.07
CA MET A 165 0.58 3.91 -14.75
C MET A 165 -0.82 3.26 -14.77
N ARG A 166 -1.60 3.46 -15.83
CA ARG A 166 -2.91 2.79 -16.02
C ARG A 166 -2.73 1.28 -16.16
N LYS A 167 -1.73 0.86 -16.94
CA LYS A 167 -1.38 -0.55 -17.05
C LYS A 167 -0.94 -1.11 -15.70
N ASP A 168 -0.12 -0.39 -14.94
CA ASP A 168 0.37 -0.81 -13.63
C ASP A 168 -0.77 -1.01 -12.62
N VAL A 169 -1.80 -0.15 -12.63
CA VAL A 169 -3.03 -0.38 -11.84
C VAL A 169 -3.68 -1.72 -12.21
N THR A 170 -3.87 -1.96 -13.50
CA THR A 170 -4.49 -3.20 -14.02
C THR A 170 -3.66 -4.43 -13.66
N ASP A 171 -2.35 -4.37 -13.86
CA ASP A 171 -1.42 -5.44 -13.55
C ASP A 171 -1.41 -5.75 -12.05
N ARG A 172 -1.41 -4.74 -11.17
CA ARG A 172 -1.49 -4.94 -9.71
C ARG A 172 -2.79 -5.62 -9.29
N ASN A 173 -3.93 -5.17 -9.83
CA ASN A 173 -5.21 -5.80 -9.54
C ASN A 173 -5.25 -7.26 -10.01
N ALA A 174 -4.66 -7.57 -11.17
CA ALA A 174 -4.51 -8.95 -11.66
C ALA A 174 -3.63 -9.83 -10.75
N LEU A 175 -2.67 -9.23 -10.03
CA LEU A 175 -1.87 -9.91 -9.00
C LEU A 175 -2.60 -10.02 -7.65
N GLY A 176 -3.87 -9.61 -7.56
CA GLY A 176 -4.64 -9.60 -6.32
C GLY A 176 -4.18 -8.53 -5.33
N ILE A 177 -3.59 -7.43 -5.81
CA ILE A 177 -3.24 -6.24 -5.03
C ILE A 177 -4.22 -5.12 -5.40
N VAL A 178 -4.96 -4.62 -4.42
CA VAL A 178 -5.82 -3.44 -4.53
C VAL A 178 -5.25 -2.36 -3.61
N VAL A 179 -4.76 -1.25 -4.17
CA VAL A 179 -3.97 -0.24 -3.45
C VAL A 179 -4.83 0.62 -2.51
N LEU A 180 -6.06 0.95 -2.92
CA LEU A 180 -7.03 1.76 -2.16
C LEU A 180 -6.58 3.20 -1.83
N ASP A 181 -5.47 3.66 -2.43
CA ASP A 181 -4.94 5.01 -2.25
C ASP A 181 -4.23 5.48 -3.53
N ILE A 182 -4.82 5.21 -4.70
CA ILE A 182 -4.33 5.75 -5.97
C ILE A 182 -4.61 7.26 -6.01
N ARG A 183 -3.57 8.06 -5.80
CA ARG A 183 -3.59 9.53 -5.91
C ARG A 183 -2.21 10.06 -6.25
N ALA A 184 -2.12 11.31 -6.73
CA ALA A 184 -0.89 11.87 -7.27
C ALA A 184 0.27 11.86 -6.26
N GLU A 185 0.00 12.19 -5.00
CA GLU A 185 1.00 12.30 -3.92
C GLU A 185 1.67 10.96 -3.61
N ASN A 186 1.04 9.85 -3.97
CA ASN A 186 1.58 8.51 -3.78
C ASN A 186 2.41 8.03 -4.98
N TYR A 187 2.69 8.92 -5.94
CA TYR A 187 3.62 8.67 -7.04
C TYR A 187 4.83 9.62 -6.97
N ILE A 188 5.99 9.11 -7.39
CA ILE A 188 7.19 9.91 -7.71
C ILE A 188 7.73 9.39 -9.03
N ASP A 189 7.89 10.28 -10.02
CA ASP A 189 8.28 9.93 -11.39
C ASP A 189 7.40 8.82 -12.01
N GLY A 190 6.11 8.86 -11.66
CA GLY A 190 5.10 7.88 -12.05
C GLY A 190 5.28 6.48 -11.45
N ARG A 191 6.13 6.29 -10.45
CA ARG A 191 6.26 5.04 -9.69
C ARG A 191 5.50 5.15 -8.38
N LEU A 192 4.73 4.12 -8.02
CA LEU A 192 3.96 4.12 -6.77
C LEU A 192 4.88 3.92 -5.57
N VAL A 193 4.78 4.81 -4.58
CA VAL A 193 5.66 4.83 -3.41
C VAL A 193 5.00 4.35 -2.11
N ASP A 194 3.66 4.33 -2.06
CA ASP A 194 2.89 4.01 -0.86
C ASP A 194 1.89 2.88 -1.11
N LEU A 195 2.04 1.80 -0.34
CA LEU A 195 1.15 0.62 -0.36
C LEU A 195 0.52 0.35 1.02
N SER A 196 0.53 1.33 1.92
CA SER A 196 0.09 1.17 3.32
C SER A 196 -1.42 1.02 3.50
N LYS A 197 -2.22 1.27 2.45
CA LYS A 197 -3.66 0.94 2.41
C LYS A 197 -3.98 -0.31 1.58
N ALA A 198 -2.98 -0.95 0.99
CA ALA A 198 -3.22 -2.00 0.01
C ALA A 198 -3.84 -3.25 0.67
N TYR A 199 -4.92 -3.74 0.07
CA TYR A 199 -5.44 -5.08 0.33
C TYR A 199 -4.81 -6.07 -0.64
N VAL A 200 -4.40 -7.22 -0.11
CA VAL A 200 -3.66 -8.24 -0.87
C VAL A 200 -4.29 -9.60 -0.64
N SER A 201 -4.67 -10.30 -1.71
CA SER A 201 -5.26 -11.63 -1.61
C SER A 201 -4.24 -12.66 -1.03
N PRO A 202 -4.63 -13.52 -0.06
CA PRO A 202 -5.97 -13.70 0.49
C PRO A 202 -6.38 -12.57 1.45
N HIS A 203 -7.57 -11.99 1.25
CA HIS A 203 -8.08 -10.92 2.12
C HIS A 203 -9.61 -11.02 2.21
N PRO A 204 -10.24 -10.90 3.39
CA PRO A 204 -11.70 -11.03 3.52
C PRO A 204 -12.51 -10.05 2.65
N ALA A 205 -11.98 -8.86 2.41
CA ALA A 205 -12.60 -7.87 1.51
C ALA A 205 -12.29 -8.06 0.01
N LEU A 206 -11.45 -9.04 -0.35
CA LEU A 206 -11.15 -9.40 -1.75
C LEU A 206 -11.61 -10.83 -2.08
N ASP A 207 -12.34 -11.47 -1.16
CA ASP A 207 -12.85 -12.82 -1.32
C ASP A 207 -14.33 -12.76 -1.70
N TRP A 208 -14.66 -13.25 -2.90
CA TRP A 208 -16.02 -13.23 -3.45
C TRP A 208 -17.00 -14.08 -2.65
N ASP A 209 -16.50 -15.07 -1.93
CA ASP A 209 -17.27 -15.97 -1.07
C ASP A 209 -17.07 -15.66 0.42
N SER A 210 -16.58 -14.46 0.72
CA SER A 210 -16.39 -13.97 2.09
C SER A 210 -17.69 -14.01 2.89
N THR A 211 -17.62 -14.61 4.07
CA THR A 211 -18.69 -14.55 5.07
C THR A 211 -18.61 -13.30 5.95
N ILE A 212 -17.56 -12.47 5.77
CA ILE A 212 -17.26 -11.28 6.58
C ILE A 212 -17.74 -10.02 5.86
N VAL A 213 -17.61 -9.99 4.54
CA VAL A 213 -17.89 -8.84 3.68
C VAL A 213 -18.86 -9.24 2.58
N PRO A 214 -19.95 -8.48 2.35
CA PRO A 214 -20.90 -8.80 1.28
C PRO A 214 -20.29 -8.58 -0.11
N ARG A 215 -20.81 -9.28 -1.12
CA ARG A 215 -20.27 -9.31 -2.49
C ARG A 215 -20.22 -7.95 -3.18
N ASP A 216 -21.20 -7.09 -2.93
CA ASP A 216 -21.24 -5.72 -3.45
C ASP A 216 -20.06 -4.89 -2.96
N MET A 217 -19.70 -5.03 -1.67
CA MET A 217 -18.53 -4.37 -1.10
C MET A 217 -17.22 -4.95 -1.66
N VAL A 218 -17.14 -6.26 -1.89
CA VAL A 218 -15.98 -6.87 -2.58
C VAL A 218 -15.83 -6.29 -4.00
N GLN A 219 -16.92 -6.18 -4.74
CA GLN A 219 -16.93 -5.59 -6.08
C GLN A 219 -16.50 -4.11 -6.06
N GLU A 220 -16.94 -3.35 -5.05
CA GLU A 220 -16.53 -1.96 -4.87
C GLU A 220 -15.01 -1.85 -4.65
N PHE A 221 -14.44 -2.66 -3.74
CA PHE A 221 -12.99 -2.67 -3.52
C PHE A 221 -12.22 -3.00 -4.78
N CYS A 222 -12.63 -4.05 -5.50
CA CYS A 222 -11.95 -4.51 -6.72
C CYS A 222 -11.99 -3.50 -7.88
N THR A 223 -12.91 -2.54 -7.88
CA THR A 223 -13.00 -1.49 -8.92
C THR A 223 -12.42 -0.15 -8.49
N ARG A 224 -12.16 0.04 -7.18
CA ARG A 224 -11.76 1.31 -6.57
C ARG A 224 -10.50 1.92 -7.19
N ASP A 225 -9.44 1.13 -7.41
CA ASP A 225 -8.17 1.66 -7.92
C ASP A 225 -8.30 2.28 -9.32
N GLN A 226 -9.12 1.69 -10.18
CA GLN A 226 -9.36 2.20 -11.53
C GLN A 226 -10.15 3.51 -11.49
N LEU A 227 -11.17 3.59 -10.62
CA LEU A 227 -11.94 4.81 -10.41
C LEU A 227 -11.05 5.94 -9.86
N CYS A 228 -10.26 5.66 -8.83
CA CYS A 228 -9.33 6.64 -8.26
C CYS A 228 -8.26 7.06 -9.27
N PHE A 229 -7.83 6.17 -10.17
CA PHE A 229 -6.92 6.55 -11.26
C PHE A 229 -7.59 7.52 -12.24
N ASP A 230 -8.82 7.24 -12.66
CA ASP A 230 -9.57 8.12 -13.57
C ASP A 230 -9.88 9.49 -12.94
N GLU A 231 -10.21 9.52 -11.64
CA GLU A 231 -10.38 10.74 -10.84
C GLU A 231 -9.09 11.55 -10.79
N MET A 232 -7.97 10.91 -10.40
CA MET A 232 -6.64 11.54 -10.36
C MET A 232 -6.25 12.17 -11.71
N MET A 233 -6.60 11.50 -12.82
CA MET A 233 -6.34 12.02 -14.17
C MET A 233 -7.24 13.19 -14.54
N THR A 234 -8.47 13.21 -14.03
CA THR A 234 -9.42 14.31 -14.22
C THR A 234 -8.91 15.56 -13.49
N ASP A 235 -8.56 15.44 -12.22
CA ASP A 235 -8.01 16.53 -11.40
C ASP A 235 -6.73 17.10 -12.03
N TRP A 236 -5.85 16.24 -12.53
CA TRP A 236 -4.62 16.67 -13.20
C TRP A 236 -4.90 17.49 -14.47
N ASN A 237 -5.89 17.08 -15.27
CA ASN A 237 -6.29 17.80 -16.48
C ASN A 237 -6.91 19.17 -16.15
N GLU A 238 -7.72 19.25 -15.09
CA GLU A 238 -8.39 20.50 -14.68
C GLU A 238 -7.41 21.55 -14.12
N ALA A 239 -6.37 21.09 -13.43
CA ALA A 239 -5.34 21.96 -12.86
C ALA A 239 -4.41 22.62 -13.91
N ARG A 240 -4.55 22.30 -15.22
CA ARG A 240 -3.66 22.81 -16.28
C ARG A 240 -4.45 23.44 -17.45
N PRO A 241 -4.15 24.70 -17.86
CA PRO A 241 -4.84 25.35 -18.96
C PRO A 241 -4.60 24.65 -20.30
N ARG A 242 -5.66 24.57 -21.12
CA ARG A 242 -5.70 23.93 -22.46
C ARG A 242 -4.72 24.50 -23.50
N SER A 243 -3.98 25.58 -23.18
CA SER A 243 -2.99 26.21 -24.06
C SER A 243 -1.63 25.50 -24.09
N CYS A 244 -1.40 24.51 -23.21
CA CYS A 244 -0.23 23.64 -23.28
C CYS A 244 -0.43 22.57 -24.36
N SER A 245 0.21 22.73 -25.52
CA SER A 245 0.12 21.91 -26.73
C SER A 245 0.70 20.47 -26.60
N GLY A 246 0.56 19.82 -25.44
CA GLY A 246 1.08 18.48 -25.20
C GLY A 246 0.19 17.64 -24.30
N ALA A 247 -0.57 16.74 -24.93
CA ALA A 247 -1.23 15.56 -24.33
C ALA A 247 -2.24 15.83 -23.20
N PHE A 248 -3.46 16.22 -23.60
CA PHE A 248 -4.66 16.05 -22.76
C PHE A 248 -5.02 14.56 -22.65
N TYR A 249 -5.35 14.08 -21.46
CA TYR A 249 -5.84 12.70 -21.28
C TYR A 249 -7.29 12.57 -21.77
N ASP A 250 -7.56 11.70 -22.75
CA ASP A 250 -8.92 11.40 -23.23
C ASP A 250 -9.63 10.40 -22.31
N TRP A 251 -10.43 10.93 -21.39
CA TRP A 251 -11.23 10.17 -20.42
C TRP A 251 -12.23 9.19 -21.06
N LYS A 252 -12.54 9.29 -22.36
CA LYS A 252 -13.51 8.42 -23.04
C LYS A 252 -13.06 6.96 -23.14
N GLN A 253 -11.81 6.63 -22.83
CA GLN A 253 -11.35 5.24 -22.66
C GLN A 253 -11.67 4.65 -21.28
N GLY A 254 -11.56 5.42 -20.19
CA GLY A 254 -11.86 4.95 -18.82
C GLY A 254 -13.35 4.61 -18.62
N ALA A 255 -14.24 5.50 -19.09
CA ALA A 255 -15.69 5.31 -19.03
C ALA A 255 -16.19 4.04 -19.74
N ARG A 256 -15.50 3.59 -20.81
CA ARG A 256 -15.83 2.34 -21.52
C ARG A 256 -15.46 1.09 -20.71
N ASN A 257 -14.42 1.16 -19.86
CA ASN A 257 -14.00 0.04 -19.02
C ASN A 257 -14.91 -0.14 -17.81
N VAL A 258 -15.34 0.96 -17.17
CA VAL A 258 -16.35 0.93 -16.09
C VAL A 258 -17.68 0.36 -16.60
N ALA A 259 -18.12 0.77 -17.79
CA ALA A 259 -19.33 0.25 -18.44
C ALA A 259 -19.21 -1.23 -18.90
N ARG A 260 -18.00 -1.76 -19.07
CA ARG A 260 -17.76 -3.15 -19.46
C ARG A 260 -17.73 -4.08 -18.25
N LEU A 261 -17.13 -3.63 -17.14
CA LEU A 261 -17.11 -4.37 -15.87
C LEU A 261 -18.50 -4.48 -15.23
N SER A 262 -19.35 -3.45 -15.37
CA SER A 262 -20.75 -3.50 -14.92
C SER A 262 -21.63 -4.45 -15.75
N ARG A 263 -21.26 -4.73 -17.01
CA ARG A 263 -21.98 -5.69 -17.88
C ARG A 263 -21.54 -7.13 -17.70
N THR A 264 -20.33 -7.38 -17.21
CA THR A 264 -19.84 -8.74 -16.92
C THR A 264 -20.32 -9.27 -15.56
N GLY A 265 -20.84 -8.40 -14.68
CA GLY A 265 -21.43 -8.78 -13.39
C GLY A 265 -22.91 -9.20 -13.44
N SER A 266 -23.59 -9.08 -14.58
CA SER A 266 -25.04 -9.38 -14.75
C SER A 266 -25.32 -10.63 -15.59
N GLY A 267 -24.36 -11.55 -15.68
CA GLY A 267 -24.50 -12.80 -16.42
C GLY A 267 -25.19 -13.93 -15.63
N HIS A 268 -26.41 -13.72 -15.12
CA HIS A 268 -27.33 -14.84 -14.93
C HIS A 268 -27.99 -15.12 -16.28
N GLY A 269 -27.33 -15.95 -17.10
CA GLY A 269 -27.97 -16.58 -18.25
C GLY A 269 -28.95 -17.65 -17.76
N PRO A 270 -30.18 -17.73 -18.31
CA PRO A 270 -31.19 -18.67 -17.84
C PRO A 270 -30.72 -20.11 -18.09
N ILE A 271 -30.87 -20.95 -17.07
CA ILE A 271 -30.79 -22.40 -17.17
C ILE A 271 -31.80 -22.84 -18.23
N ASN A 272 -31.28 -23.26 -19.38
CA ASN A 272 -32.08 -23.82 -20.45
C ASN A 272 -32.58 -25.19 -19.98
N LYS A 273 -33.82 -25.24 -19.46
CA LYS A 273 -34.60 -26.48 -19.42
C LYS A 273 -34.94 -26.85 -20.85
N ARG A 274 -34.45 -27.99 -21.34
CA ARG A 274 -35.17 -28.83 -22.33
C ARG A 274 -34.54 -30.22 -22.45
N GLN A 275 -35.41 -31.18 -22.13
CA GLN A 275 -35.48 -32.61 -22.48
C GLN A 275 -34.41 -33.54 -21.92
#